data_AF-A0A920VWI8-F1
#
_entry.id   AF-A0A920VWI8-F1
#
_cell.length_a   1.000
_cell.length_b   1.000
_cell.length_c   1.000
_cell.angle_alpha   90.00
_cell.angle_beta   90.00
_cell.angle_gamma   90.00
#
_symmetry.space_group_name_H-M   'P 1'
#
loop_
_entity.id
_entity.type
_entity.pdbx_description
1 polymer ?
#
loop_
_entity_poly.entity_id
_entity_poly.type
_entity_poly.pdbx_seq_one_letter_code
_entity_poly.pdbx_strand_id
1 'polypeptide(L)'
;MKFFLSLLLISNFVMSEETFTNTNQTSFESERSLKEFLKWRFTRKQPERIQIETSDDWKQLEQEPKYYAVWIGHSTYLLNNGGLTF
;
A
#
# COMPACT_ATOMS: atom_id res chain seq x y z
N MET A 1 10.44 -0.81 -45.66
CA MET A 1 10.23 0.12 -44.52
C MET A 1 8.81 0.05 -43.96
N LYS A 2 7.75 0.18 -44.79
CA LYS A 2 6.33 0.13 -44.33
C LYS A 2 5.93 -1.19 -43.64
N PHE A 3 6.44 -2.32 -44.11
CA PHE A 3 6.15 -3.64 -43.53
C PHE A 3 6.74 -3.82 -42.12
N PHE A 4 7.97 -3.33 -41.90
CA PHE A 4 8.61 -3.34 -40.59
C PHE A 4 7.89 -2.45 -39.57
N LEU A 5 7.38 -1.29 -40.01
CA LEU A 5 6.62 -0.39 -39.16
C LEU A 5 5.28 -1.01 -38.73
N SER A 6 4.62 -1.75 -39.63
CA SER A 6 3.40 -2.49 -39.30
C SER A 6 3.66 -3.61 -38.29
N LEU A 7 4.80 -4.30 -38.40
CA LEU A 7 5.18 -5.39 -37.47
C LEU A 7 5.45 -4.85 -36.05
N LEU A 8 6.08 -3.68 -35.94
CA LEU A 8 6.34 -2.97 -34.69
C LEU A 8 5.06 -2.50 -33.98
N LEU A 9 4.01 -2.16 -34.75
CA LEU A 9 2.73 -1.75 -34.17
C LEU A 9 1.93 -2.95 -33.63
N ILE A 10 2.03 -4.11 -34.27
CA ILE A 10 1.30 -5.33 -33.88
C ILE A 10 1.93 -5.97 -32.62
N SER A 11 3.24 -5.88 -32.43
CA SER A 11 3.91 -6.47 -31.26
C SER A 11 3.44 -5.90 -29.92
N ASN A 12 2.95 -4.65 -29.90
CA ASN A 12 2.42 -4.02 -28.68
C ASN A 12 1.03 -4.57 -28.27
N PHE A 13 0.30 -5.22 -29.19
CA PHE A 13 -1.02 -5.79 -28.90
C PHE A 13 -0.97 -7.25 -28.42
N VAL A 14 0.18 -7.93 -28.55
CA VAL A 14 0.34 -9.36 -28.21
C VAL A 14 0.89 -9.56 -26.80
N MET A 15 1.29 -8.51 -26.10
CA MET A 15 1.56 -8.60 -24.66
C MET A 15 0.25 -8.59 -23.88
N SER A 16 -0.33 -9.77 -23.67
CA SER A 16 -1.29 -9.99 -22.59
C SER A 16 -0.48 -10.08 -21.29
N GLU A 17 -0.29 -8.97 -20.61
CA GLU A 17 0.18 -8.98 -19.23
C GLU A 17 -0.93 -9.60 -18.37
N GLU A 18 -0.59 -10.59 -17.54
CA GLU A 18 -1.58 -11.18 -16.63
C GLU A 18 -2.09 -10.07 -15.70
N THR A 19 -3.36 -9.70 -15.89
CA THR A 19 -3.97 -8.66 -15.08
C THR A 19 -4.56 -9.32 -13.84
N PHE A 20 -3.86 -9.21 -12.71
CA PHE A 20 -4.36 -9.69 -11.43
C PHE A 20 -5.45 -8.74 -10.93
N THR A 21 -6.66 -9.26 -10.73
CA THR A 21 -7.75 -8.54 -10.09
C THR A 21 -7.79 -8.92 -8.62
N ASN A 22 -7.94 -7.91 -7.74
CA ASN A 22 -8.04 -8.16 -6.31
C ASN A 22 -9.37 -8.87 -6.01
N THR A 23 -9.33 -10.05 -5.42
CA THR A 23 -10.51 -10.86 -5.09
C THR A 23 -11.15 -10.51 -3.74
N ASN A 24 -10.61 -9.53 -2.98
CA ASN A 24 -11.19 -9.06 -1.72
C ASN A 24 -12.36 -8.07 -1.93
N GLN A 25 -13.33 -8.43 -2.78
CA GLN A 25 -14.49 -7.57 -3.07
C GLN A 25 -15.50 -7.46 -1.91
N THR A 26 -15.26 -8.07 -0.75
CA THR A 26 -16.29 -8.21 0.29
C THR A 26 -16.23 -7.21 1.44
N SER A 27 -15.29 -6.26 1.46
CA SER A 27 -15.29 -5.25 2.55
C SER A 27 -14.84 -3.83 2.17
N PHE A 28 -14.36 -3.58 0.95
CA PHE A 28 -13.98 -2.22 0.53
C PHE A 28 -14.38 -1.84 -0.91
N GLU A 29 -15.04 -2.73 -1.65
CA GLU A 29 -15.47 -2.53 -3.03
C GLU A 29 -16.96 -2.16 -3.16
N SER A 30 -17.41 -1.17 -2.38
CA SER A 30 -18.14 -0.12 -3.10
C SER A 30 -17.05 0.88 -3.44
N GLU A 31 -16.67 0.95 -4.72
CA GLU A 31 -15.80 2.02 -5.20
C GLU A 31 -16.34 3.33 -4.64
N ARG A 32 -15.66 3.91 -3.65
CA ARG A 32 -16.12 5.15 -3.05
C ARG A 32 -16.06 6.18 -4.16
N SER A 33 -17.22 6.53 -4.71
CA SER A 33 -17.30 7.44 -5.85
C SER A 33 -16.54 8.73 -5.56
N LEU A 34 -16.05 9.40 -6.62
CA LEU A 34 -15.43 10.72 -6.49
C LEU A 34 -16.34 11.71 -5.73
N LYS A 35 -17.66 11.58 -5.89
CA LYS A 35 -18.64 12.36 -5.14
C LYS A 35 -18.56 12.10 -3.63
N GLU A 36 -18.46 10.84 -3.21
CA GLU A 36 -18.31 10.48 -1.80
C GLU A 36 -16.95 10.93 -1.24
N PHE A 37 -15.88 10.81 -2.04
CA PHE A 37 -14.57 11.36 -1.67
C PHE A 37 -14.62 12.88 -1.46
N LEU A 38 -15.18 13.62 -2.40
CA LEU A 38 -15.32 15.08 -2.32
C LEU A 38 -16.18 15.47 -1.12
N LYS A 39 -17.34 14.82 -0.95
CA LYS A 39 -18.21 15.03 0.22
C LYS A 39 -17.43 14.85 1.52
N TRP A 40 -16.70 13.75 1.69
CA TRP A 40 -15.85 13.54 2.87
C TRP A 40 -14.79 14.62 3.03
N ARG A 41 -14.12 15.05 1.95
CA ARG A 41 -13.12 16.13 1.99
C ARG A 41 -13.71 17.43 2.54
N PHE A 42 -14.92 17.79 2.09
CA PHE A 42 -15.56 19.04 2.48
C PHE A 42 -16.27 18.97 3.84
N THR A 43 -16.74 17.80 4.27
CA THR A 43 -17.52 17.65 5.52
C THR A 43 -16.72 17.08 6.69
N ARG A 44 -15.51 16.55 6.46
CA ARG A 44 -14.68 16.02 7.54
C ARG A 44 -14.43 17.07 8.60
N LYS A 45 -14.71 16.72 9.85
CA LYS A 45 -14.25 17.49 11.01
C LYS A 45 -12.76 17.22 11.18
N GLN A 46 -12.01 18.27 11.50
CA GLN A 46 -10.61 18.09 11.87
C GLN A 46 -10.57 17.29 13.17
N PRO A 47 -9.78 16.19 13.25
CA PRO A 47 -9.61 15.48 14.50
C PRO A 47 -8.99 16.43 15.52
N GLU A 48 -9.37 16.25 16.78
CA GLU A 48 -8.69 16.93 17.88
C GLU A 48 -7.21 16.55 17.85
N ARG A 49 -6.34 17.56 17.99
CA ARG A 49 -4.90 17.32 18.03
C ARG A 49 -4.55 16.77 19.42
N ILE A 50 -4.56 15.46 19.52
CA ILE A 50 -4.04 14.74 20.68
C ILE A 50 -2.59 14.32 20.42
N GLN A 51 -1.78 14.34 21.47
CA GLN A 51 -0.46 13.73 21.42
C GLN A 51 -0.64 12.21 21.48
N ILE A 52 0.02 11.50 20.57
CA ILE A 52 0.10 10.05 20.63
C ILE A 52 1.23 9.72 21.62
N GLU A 53 0.93 8.90 22.61
CA GLU A 53 1.94 8.42 23.56
C GLU A 53 2.97 7.56 22.82
N THR A 54 4.25 7.85 23.03
CA THR A 54 5.36 7.10 22.45
C THR A 54 6.11 6.36 23.54
N SER A 55 6.63 5.18 23.21
CA SER A 55 7.47 4.39 24.11
C SER A 55 8.93 4.37 23.63
N ASP A 56 9.84 4.23 24.59
CA ASP A 56 11.26 3.97 24.39
C ASP A 56 11.61 2.47 24.48
N ASP A 57 10.63 1.58 24.65
CA ASP A 57 10.83 0.12 24.81
C ASP A 57 11.59 -0.50 23.64
N TRP A 58 11.49 0.09 22.44
CA TRP A 58 12.26 -0.35 21.27
C TRP A 58 13.79 -0.27 21.50
N LYS A 59 14.26 0.54 22.45
CA LYS A 59 15.69 0.62 22.81
C LYS A 59 16.20 -0.64 23.54
N GLN A 60 15.29 -1.47 24.05
CA GLN A 60 15.63 -2.74 24.71
C GLN A 60 15.76 -3.89 23.71
N LEU A 61 15.46 -3.67 22.43
CA LEU A 61 15.73 -4.63 21.38
C LEU A 61 17.25 -4.87 21.29
N GLU A 62 17.67 -6.10 21.58
CA GLU A 62 19.08 -6.53 21.53
C GLU A 62 19.66 -6.43 20.10
N GLN A 63 20.93 -6.80 19.89
CA GLN A 63 21.58 -6.69 18.57
C GLN A 63 20.93 -7.60 17.50
N GLU A 64 20.22 -8.67 17.88
CA GLU A 64 19.51 -9.58 16.97
C GLU A 64 18.14 -10.03 17.51
N PRO A 65 17.21 -9.10 17.78
CA PRO A 65 15.91 -9.47 18.33
C PRO A 65 15.07 -10.10 17.21
N LYS A 66 14.54 -11.29 17.46
CA LYS A 66 13.59 -11.96 16.56
C LYS A 66 12.17 -11.70 17.06
N TYR A 67 11.21 -11.66 16.12
CA TYR A 67 9.78 -11.54 16.41
C TYR A 67 9.39 -10.21 17.07
N TYR A 68 9.72 -9.10 16.41
CA TYR A 68 9.29 -7.77 16.85
C TYR A 68 8.52 -7.02 15.76
N ALA A 69 7.66 -6.11 16.21
CA ALA A 69 6.99 -5.11 15.40
C ALA A 69 7.06 -3.77 16.13
N VAL A 70 7.71 -2.78 15.51
CA VAL A 70 7.78 -1.41 16.03
C VAL A 70 7.05 -0.49 15.07
N TRP A 71 6.03 0.21 15.55
CA TRP A 71 5.41 1.28 14.80
C TRP A 71 6.30 2.52 14.86
N ILE A 72 6.73 3.03 13.70
CA ILE A 72 7.63 4.20 13.60
C ILE A 72 6.93 5.46 13.07
N GLY A 73 5.59 5.41 12.97
CA GLY A 73 4.76 6.53 12.54
C GLY A 73 3.95 6.23 11.27
N HIS A 74 2.86 7.00 11.09
CA HIS A 74 1.93 6.87 9.96
C HIS A 74 1.52 5.41 9.72
N SER A 75 1.77 4.90 8.52
CA SER A 75 1.48 3.53 8.10
C SER A 75 2.75 2.69 7.98
N THR A 76 3.78 3.01 8.78
CA THR A 76 5.11 2.42 8.67
C THR A 76 5.46 1.62 9.93
N TYR A 77 5.97 0.41 9.70
CA TYR A 77 6.37 -0.52 10.75
C TYR A 77 7.75 -1.08 10.44
N LEU A 78 8.59 -1.21 11.47
CA LEU A 78 9.79 -2.03 11.43
C LEU A 78 9.41 -3.42 11.93
N LEU A 79 9.54 -4.43 11.07
CA LEU A 79 9.15 -5.81 11.36
C LEU A 79 10.37 -6.73 11.27
N ASN A 80 10.50 -7.63 12.22
CA ASN A 80 11.40 -8.78 12.11
C ASN A 80 10.64 -10.03 12.55
N ASN A 81 10.37 -10.93 11.60
CA ASN A 81 9.66 -12.18 11.85
C ASN A 81 10.60 -13.38 12.13
N GLY A 82 11.91 -13.15 12.33
CA GLY A 82 12.90 -14.19 12.57
C GLY A 82 13.33 -14.99 11.34
N GLY A 83 12.89 -14.59 10.12
CA GLY A 83 13.19 -15.29 8.87
C GLY A 83 12.62 -14.59 7.64
N LEU A 84 12.99 -13.32 7.43
CA LEU A 84 12.62 -12.58 6.21
C LEU A 84 13.40 -13.13 5.01
N THR A 85 12.82 -14.08 4.27
CA THR A 85 13.16 -14.33 2.87
C THR A 85 12.43 -13.31 2.01
N PHE A 86 13.16 -12.31 1.50
CA PHE A 86 12.73 -11.48 0.38
C PHE A 86 13.02 -12.20 -0.94
#